data_AF-A0A0C3A8I8-F1
#
_entry.id   AF-A0A0C3A8I8-F1
#
_cell.length_a   1.000
_cell.length_b   1.000
_cell.length_c   1.000
_cell.angle_alpha   90.00
_cell.angle_beta   90.00
_cell.angle_gamma   90.00
#
_symmetry.space_group_name_H-M   'P 1'
#
loop_
_entity.id
_entity.type
_entity.pdbx_description
1 polymer ?
#
loop_
_entity_poly.entity_id
_entity_poly.type
_entity_poly.pdbx_seq_one_letter_code
_entity_poly.pdbx_strand_id
1 'polypeptide(L)'
;MARLKAVAKNQVSPPTASPEKSRRKQKKSAAKDLLTLQAAHQAKEDGKETHLLSKKTRDVYARHVRQACGWLQSHYTVDGTLSVATHPGEGSEIYHDPAFKNAFKCCPNQCSDQALSIYLGWRGFKEKCSQSTVDGIRVVFKLMWNDALVMW
;
A
#
# COMPACT_ATOMS: atom_id res chain seq x y z
N MET A 1 -38.26 57.72 19.95
CA MET A 1 -37.28 57.99 18.88
C MET A 1 -37.93 57.68 17.54
N ALA A 2 -37.73 58.58 16.57
CA ALA A 2 -38.18 58.57 15.16
C ALA A 2 -37.75 57.29 14.41
N ARG A 3 -38.25 56.87 13.24
CA ARG A 3 -39.14 57.45 12.21
C ARG A 3 -39.59 56.31 11.26
N LEU A 4 -40.79 56.47 10.71
CA LEU A 4 -41.39 55.86 9.49
C LEU A 4 -40.38 55.84 8.30
N LYS A 5 -40.47 55.04 7.21
CA LYS A 5 -41.61 54.67 6.34
C LYS A 5 -41.10 53.74 5.21
N ALA A 6 -42.03 53.16 4.46
CA ALA A 6 -41.86 52.13 3.45
C ALA A 6 -41.59 52.61 1.99
N VAL A 7 -41.14 51.65 1.16
CA VAL A 7 -41.53 51.33 -0.25
C VAL A 7 -40.93 52.06 -1.47
N ALA A 8 -40.62 51.19 -2.46
CA ALA A 8 -40.53 51.31 -3.93
C ALA A 8 -39.29 51.96 -4.57
N LYS A 9 -38.91 51.69 -5.83
CA LYS A 9 -38.96 50.56 -6.79
C LYS A 9 -38.33 51.14 -8.09
N ASN A 10 -37.71 50.29 -8.91
CA ASN A 10 -37.38 50.46 -10.34
C ASN A 10 -36.07 51.16 -10.74
N GLN A 11 -35.18 50.43 -11.43
CA GLN A 11 -34.96 50.40 -12.90
C GLN A 11 -33.58 49.71 -13.16
N VAL A 12 -33.49 48.49 -13.73
CA VAL A 12 -33.50 48.09 -15.18
C VAL A 12 -32.27 48.70 -15.90
N SER A 13 -31.23 47.95 -16.31
CA SER A 13 -31.14 47.02 -17.48
C SER A 13 -29.75 46.28 -17.51
N PRO A 14 -29.37 45.44 -18.51
CA PRO A 14 -29.09 44.01 -18.29
C PRO A 14 -27.73 43.54 -18.90
N PRO A 15 -27.55 42.25 -19.32
CA PRO A 15 -26.39 41.43 -18.99
C PRO A 15 -25.18 41.65 -19.91
N THR A 16 -23.96 41.59 -19.38
CA THR A 16 -22.76 41.47 -20.23
C THR A 16 -22.28 40.03 -20.23
N ALA A 17 -22.67 39.30 -21.29
CA ALA A 17 -22.02 38.07 -21.70
C ALA A 17 -20.95 38.38 -22.77
N SER A 18 -19.75 37.83 -22.57
CA SER A 18 -18.71 37.48 -23.58
C SER A 18 -17.90 38.62 -24.25
N PRO A 19 -16.72 38.36 -24.89
CA PRO A 19 -16.02 37.08 -25.11
C PRO A 19 -14.47 37.09 -24.90
N GLU A 20 -13.89 35.89 -24.95
CA GLU A 20 -12.61 35.54 -25.60
C GLU A 20 -11.29 36.32 -25.33
N LYS A 21 -10.31 35.58 -24.78
CA LYS A 21 -9.09 35.07 -25.48
C LYS A 21 -7.78 35.26 -24.69
N SER A 22 -7.22 34.10 -24.33
CA SER A 22 -5.83 33.72 -24.60
C SER A 22 -4.70 34.56 -23.99
N ARG A 23 -4.10 34.05 -22.90
CA ARG A 23 -2.64 33.81 -22.87
C ARG A 23 -2.18 32.92 -21.71
N ARG A 24 -2.68 31.68 -21.63
CA ARG A 24 -1.85 30.63 -21.03
C ARG A 24 -0.89 30.17 -22.12
N LYS A 25 0.37 30.60 -22.01
CA LYS A 25 1.46 30.21 -22.91
C LYS A 25 1.50 28.69 -23.00
N GLN A 26 0.91 28.16 -24.06
CA GLN A 26 1.10 26.81 -24.54
C GLN A 26 2.56 26.73 -24.99
N LYS A 27 3.44 26.16 -24.16
CA LYS A 27 4.78 25.79 -24.60
C LYS A 27 4.66 24.42 -25.27
N LYS A 28 4.42 24.50 -26.58
CA LYS A 28 4.70 23.53 -27.66
C LYS A 28 4.80 22.06 -27.23
N SER A 29 3.77 21.29 -27.60
CA SER A 29 4.01 19.93 -28.07
C SER A 29 4.88 20.00 -29.31
N ALA A 30 6.00 19.26 -29.33
CA ALA A 30 6.61 18.63 -30.51
C ALA A 30 7.99 18.04 -30.17
N ALA A 31 7.98 16.98 -29.38
CA ALA A 31 8.30 15.63 -29.84
C ALA A 31 7.46 14.75 -28.90
N LYS A 32 6.55 13.86 -29.30
CA LYS A 32 6.87 12.65 -30.06
C LYS A 32 8.35 12.28 -29.91
N ASP A 33 8.86 12.33 -28.68
CA ASP A 33 9.86 11.36 -28.28
C ASP A 33 9.18 10.05 -28.64
N LEU A 34 9.70 9.37 -29.67
CA LEU A 34 9.46 7.95 -29.74
C LEU A 34 9.84 7.46 -28.35
N LEU A 35 8.85 7.11 -27.54
CA LEU A 35 9.00 6.31 -26.35
C LEU A 35 9.58 5.00 -26.87
N THR A 36 10.89 4.98 -27.09
CA THR A 36 11.59 3.77 -27.44
C THR A 36 11.37 2.84 -26.26
N LEU A 37 11.18 1.55 -26.55
CA LEU A 37 11.04 0.55 -25.50
C LEU A 37 12.21 0.61 -24.52
N GLN A 38 13.39 1.03 -25.00
CA GLN A 38 14.55 1.31 -24.18
C GLN A 38 14.36 2.49 -23.21
N ALA A 39 13.84 3.64 -23.66
CA ALA A 39 13.57 4.78 -22.77
C ALA A 39 12.50 4.42 -21.72
N ALA A 40 11.47 3.66 -22.10
CA ALA A 40 10.46 3.17 -21.17
C ALA A 40 11.06 2.15 -20.17
N HIS A 41 11.95 1.27 -20.62
CA HIS A 41 12.67 0.35 -19.74
C HIS A 41 13.55 1.08 -18.74
N GLN A 42 14.30 2.10 -19.18
CA GLN A 42 15.14 2.90 -18.31
C GLN A 42 14.29 3.65 -17.26
N ALA A 43 13.22 4.31 -17.68
CA ALA A 43 12.30 4.98 -16.76
C ALA A 43 11.68 4.03 -15.72
N LYS A 44 11.43 2.77 -16.10
CA LYS A 44 10.95 1.71 -15.19
C LYS A 44 12.03 1.35 -14.16
N GLU A 45 13.29 1.16 -14.56
CA GLU A 45 14.37 0.86 -13.62
C GLU A 45 14.69 2.06 -12.70
N ASP A 46 14.76 3.28 -13.25
CA ASP A 46 14.97 4.51 -12.46
C ASP A 46 13.84 4.73 -11.44
N GLY A 47 12.59 4.47 -11.85
CA GLY A 47 11.42 4.53 -10.98
C GLY A 47 11.45 3.49 -9.85
N LYS A 48 11.95 2.27 -10.12
CA LYS A 48 12.15 1.26 -9.08
C LYS A 48 13.16 1.73 -8.04
N GLU A 49 14.31 2.26 -8.47
CA GLU A 49 15.34 2.76 -7.55
C GLU A 49 14.82 3.93 -6.71
N THR A 50 14.14 4.87 -7.35
CA THR A 50 13.67 6.10 -6.70
C THR A 50 12.52 5.85 -5.73
N HIS A 51 11.62 4.91 -6.02
CA HIS A 51 10.38 4.74 -5.26
C HIS A 51 10.24 3.38 -4.55
N LEU A 52 10.55 2.27 -5.21
CA LEU A 52 10.37 0.93 -4.64
C LEU A 52 11.56 0.49 -3.78
N LEU A 53 12.77 0.86 -4.18
CA LEU A 53 14.02 0.56 -3.51
C LEU A 53 14.61 1.76 -2.77
N SER A 54 13.85 2.85 -2.68
CA SER A 54 14.25 4.01 -1.88
C SER A 54 14.54 3.57 -0.44
N LYS A 55 15.52 4.21 0.21
CA LYS A 55 15.87 3.91 1.61
C LYS A 55 14.65 3.94 2.52
N LYS A 56 13.79 4.96 2.36
CA LYS A 56 12.56 5.12 3.13
C LYS A 56 11.58 3.96 2.90
N THR A 57 11.40 3.54 1.64
CA THR A 57 10.52 2.43 1.29
C THR A 57 11.06 1.12 1.87
N ARG A 58 12.37 0.87 1.76
CA ARG A 58 13.03 -0.29 2.37
C ARG A 58 12.87 -0.32 3.88
N ASP A 59 12.97 0.82 4.56
CA ASP A 59 12.76 0.91 6.02
C ASP A 59 11.31 0.58 6.41
N VAL A 60 10.34 1.03 5.62
CA VAL A 60 8.91 0.70 5.80
C VAL A 60 8.68 -0.80 5.59
N TYR A 61 9.24 -1.36 4.53
CA TYR A 61 9.17 -2.79 4.21
C TYR A 61 9.81 -3.65 5.30
N ALA A 62 11.01 -3.30 5.76
CA ALA A 62 11.67 -4.00 6.85
C ALA A 62 10.85 -3.94 8.16
N ARG A 63 10.15 -2.82 8.40
CA ARG A 63 9.21 -2.72 9.53
C ARG A 63 8.04 -3.68 9.39
N HIS A 64 7.43 -3.79 8.20
CA HIS A 64 6.34 -4.73 7.97
C HIS A 64 6.74 -6.18 8.21
N VAL A 65 7.93 -6.58 7.73
CA VAL A 65 8.47 -7.93 7.96
C VAL A 65 8.68 -8.18 9.46
N ARG A 66 9.34 -7.24 10.17
CA ARG A 66 9.54 -7.38 11.63
C ARG A 66 8.22 -7.48 12.40
N GLN A 67 7.21 -6.69 12.01
CA GLN A 67 5.88 -6.73 12.63
C GLN A 67 5.20 -8.08 12.40
N ALA A 68 5.25 -8.60 11.17
CA ALA A 68 4.70 -9.92 10.85
C ALA A 68 5.39 -11.04 11.64
N CYS A 69 6.72 -11.02 11.71
CA CYS A 69 7.50 -11.98 12.49
C CYS A 69 7.16 -11.91 13.98
N GLY A 70 7.14 -10.70 14.57
CA GLY A 70 6.80 -10.51 15.97
C GLY A 70 5.36 -10.92 16.30
N TRP A 71 4.41 -10.65 15.39
CA TRP A 71 3.04 -11.11 15.52
C TRP A 71 2.97 -12.65 15.55
N LEU A 72 3.59 -13.32 14.57
CA LEU A 72 3.59 -14.78 14.50
C LEU A 72 4.24 -15.40 15.73
N GLN A 73 5.37 -14.85 16.18
CA GLN A 73 6.09 -15.33 17.36
C GLN A 73 5.32 -15.14 18.66
N SER A 74 4.48 -14.11 18.76
CA SER A 74 3.69 -13.85 19.98
C SER A 74 2.66 -14.95 20.29
N HIS A 75 2.35 -15.80 19.31
CA HIS A 75 1.46 -16.95 19.47
C HIS A 75 2.16 -18.21 20.00
N TYR A 76 3.48 -18.17 20.22
CA TYR A 76 4.26 -19.29 20.74
C TYR A 76 4.76 -19.01 22.16
N THR A 77 4.84 -20.06 22.97
CA THR A 77 5.54 -20.04 24.25
C THR A 77 7.05 -19.97 24.03
N VAL A 78 7.80 -19.70 25.10
CA VAL A 78 9.28 -19.66 25.07
C VAL A 78 9.86 -20.99 24.58
N ASP A 79 9.20 -22.11 24.90
CA ASP A 79 9.60 -23.46 24.48
C ASP A 79 9.23 -23.78 23.01
N GLY A 80 8.61 -22.82 22.31
CA GLY A 80 8.24 -22.95 20.91
C GLY A 80 6.98 -23.76 20.64
N THR A 81 6.15 -23.98 21.67
CA THR A 81 4.82 -24.60 21.54
C THR A 81 3.79 -23.52 21.27
N LEU A 82 2.80 -23.78 20.40
CA LEU A 82 1.68 -22.85 20.21
C LEU A 82 0.92 -22.66 21.53
N SER A 83 0.61 -21.41 21.85
CA SER A 83 -0.11 -21.08 23.06
C SER A 83 -1.58 -21.51 22.91
N VAL A 84 -2.03 -22.41 23.81
CA VAL A 84 -3.33 -23.11 23.81
C VAL A 84 -4.54 -22.17 23.69
N ALA A 85 -4.41 -20.91 24.11
CA ALA A 85 -5.45 -19.89 24.00
C ALA A 85 -5.73 -19.40 22.57
N THR A 86 -4.93 -19.80 21.58
CA THR A 86 -4.99 -19.28 20.20
C THR A 86 -5.66 -20.25 19.22
N HIS A 87 -6.02 -21.48 19.63
CA HIS A 87 -6.55 -22.47 18.71
C HIS A 87 -7.97 -22.09 18.23
N PRO A 88 -8.18 -21.88 16.92
CA PRO A 88 -9.50 -22.10 16.35
C PRO A 88 -9.78 -23.61 16.45
N GLY A 89 -11.03 -24.01 16.71
CA GLY A 89 -11.41 -25.42 16.73
C GLY A 89 -11.00 -26.19 15.47
N GLU A 90 -11.04 -27.52 15.55
CA GLU A 90 -10.73 -28.49 14.47
C GLU A 90 -10.86 -27.91 13.05
N GLY A 91 -9.74 -27.88 12.30
CA GLY A 91 -9.80 -27.49 10.89
C GLY A 91 -8.59 -26.74 10.30
N SER A 92 -7.42 -26.71 10.94
CA SER A 92 -6.25 -26.08 10.32
C SER A 92 -4.95 -26.81 10.67
N GLU A 93 -4.68 -27.85 9.89
CA GLU A 93 -3.48 -28.70 9.95
C GLU A 93 -2.18 -27.89 9.95
N ILE A 94 -2.17 -26.70 9.34
CA ILE A 94 -1.00 -25.81 9.30
C ILE A 94 -0.47 -25.41 10.67
N TYR A 95 -1.33 -25.30 11.70
CA TYR A 95 -0.89 -24.92 13.03
C TYR A 95 -0.05 -26.03 13.69
N HIS A 96 -0.23 -27.28 13.26
CA HIS A 96 0.55 -28.40 13.78
C HIS A 96 1.89 -28.57 13.05
N ASP A 97 2.09 -27.87 11.94
CA ASP A 97 3.32 -27.92 11.18
C ASP A 97 4.47 -27.22 11.94
N PRO A 98 5.56 -27.92 12.29
CA PRO A 98 6.72 -27.32 12.95
C PRO A 98 7.38 -26.18 12.16
N ALA A 99 7.17 -26.13 10.84
CA ALA A 99 7.65 -25.07 9.96
C ALA A 99 6.82 -23.78 10.05
N PHE A 100 5.58 -23.84 10.58
CA PHE A 100 4.69 -22.68 10.66
C PHE A 100 5.29 -21.53 11.47
N LYS A 101 5.97 -21.82 12.58
CA LYS A 101 6.66 -20.79 13.41
C LYS A 101 7.72 -19.99 12.65
N ASN A 102 8.20 -20.54 11.54
CA ASN A 102 9.26 -19.98 10.70
C ASN A 102 8.74 -19.50 9.34
N ALA A 103 7.42 -19.41 9.15
CA ALA A 103 6.78 -19.10 7.87
C ALA A 103 7.13 -17.72 7.28
N PHE A 104 7.66 -16.79 8.08
CA PHE A 104 8.08 -15.47 7.62
C PHE A 104 9.61 -15.30 7.52
N LYS A 105 10.36 -16.41 7.48
CA LYS A 105 11.80 -16.37 7.19
C LYS A 105 12.08 -15.89 5.77
N CYS A 106 13.34 -15.51 5.52
CA CYS A 106 13.80 -15.02 4.22
C CYS A 106 13.54 -16.01 3.07
N CYS A 107 13.58 -17.32 3.33
CA CYS A 107 13.17 -18.32 2.37
C CYS A 107 11.74 -18.80 2.70
N PRO A 108 10.80 -18.78 1.75
CA PRO A 108 9.47 -19.31 1.97
C PRO A 108 9.53 -20.83 2.18
N ASN A 109 8.63 -21.33 3.01
CA ASN A 109 8.35 -22.74 3.25
C ASN A 109 6.88 -23.06 2.90
N GLN A 110 6.49 -24.33 3.05
CA GLN A 110 5.13 -24.80 2.75
C GLN A 110 4.01 -24.07 3.51
N CYS A 111 4.33 -23.46 4.66
CA CYS A 111 3.38 -22.74 5.48
C CYS A 111 3.30 -21.24 5.16
N SER A 112 4.21 -20.71 4.33
CA SER A 112 4.42 -19.27 4.18
C SER A 112 3.23 -18.53 3.57
N ASP A 113 2.61 -19.11 2.54
CA ASP A 113 1.46 -18.50 1.87
C ASP A 113 0.25 -18.39 2.81
N GLN A 114 -0.10 -19.48 3.48
CA GLN A 114 -1.24 -19.52 4.39
C GLN A 114 -0.97 -18.70 5.67
N ALA A 115 0.25 -18.72 6.22
CA ALA A 115 0.62 -17.82 7.31
C ALA A 115 0.45 -16.33 6.92
N LEU A 116 0.89 -15.98 5.71
CA LEU A 116 0.75 -14.61 5.21
C LEU A 116 -0.72 -14.24 5.01
N SER A 117 -1.53 -15.15 4.45
CA SER A 117 -2.97 -14.95 4.28
C SER A 117 -3.67 -14.68 5.62
N ILE A 118 -3.36 -15.46 6.66
CA ILE A 118 -3.90 -15.25 8.02
C ILE A 118 -3.47 -13.88 8.56
N TYR A 119 -2.19 -13.54 8.45
CA TYR A 119 -1.68 -12.25 8.94
C TYR A 119 -2.32 -11.06 8.21
N LEU A 120 -2.45 -11.11 6.88
CA LEU A 120 -3.10 -10.07 6.09
C LEU A 120 -4.59 -9.93 6.46
N GLY A 121 -5.27 -11.05 6.69
CA GLY A 121 -6.64 -11.07 7.19
C GLY A 121 -6.77 -10.40 8.56
N TRP A 122 -5.87 -10.71 9.50
CA TRP A 122 -5.82 -10.03 10.80
C TRP A 122 -5.60 -8.52 10.66
N ARG A 123 -4.60 -8.11 9.87
CA ARG A 123 -4.28 -6.70 9.62
C ARG A 123 -5.45 -5.93 8.99
N GLY A 124 -6.09 -6.51 7.97
CA GLY A 124 -7.19 -5.87 7.25
C GLY A 124 -8.50 -5.87 8.03
N PHE A 125 -8.92 -7.03 8.56
CA PHE A 125 -10.24 -7.17 9.16
C PHE A 125 -10.30 -6.80 10.63
N LYS A 126 -9.26 -7.15 11.41
CA LYS A 126 -9.22 -6.88 12.85
C LYS A 126 -8.61 -5.51 13.15
N GLU A 127 -7.42 -5.23 12.64
CA GLU A 127 -6.72 -3.96 12.89
C GLU A 127 -7.20 -2.81 11.98
N LYS A 128 -8.08 -3.10 11.01
CA LYS A 128 -8.64 -2.11 10.07
C LYS A 128 -7.55 -1.33 9.31
N CYS A 129 -6.43 -1.99 8.99
CA CYS A 129 -5.44 -1.40 8.11
C CYS A 129 -6.05 -1.06 6.74
N SER A 130 -5.57 0.01 6.11
CA SER A 130 -5.98 0.36 4.75
C SER A 130 -5.58 -0.73 3.76
N GLN A 131 -6.32 -0.82 2.65
CA GLN A 131 -5.96 -1.70 1.53
C GLN A 131 -4.52 -1.47 1.06
N SER A 132 -4.09 -0.21 0.95
CA SER A 132 -2.73 0.15 0.57
C SER A 132 -1.66 -0.40 1.53
N THR A 133 -1.97 -0.51 2.82
CA THR A 133 -1.06 -1.10 3.81
C THR A 133 -0.98 -2.61 3.63
N VAL A 134 -2.14 -3.28 3.43
CA VAL A 134 -2.21 -4.73 3.18
C VAL A 134 -1.46 -5.10 1.91
N ASP A 135 -1.66 -4.34 0.83
CA ASP A 135 -0.95 -4.53 -0.44
C ASP A 135 0.56 -4.28 -0.27
N GLY A 136 0.95 -3.25 0.49
CA GLY A 136 2.34 -2.98 0.81
C GLY A 136 3.03 -4.14 1.55
N ILE A 137 2.34 -4.76 2.51
CA ILE A 137 2.83 -5.95 3.21
C ILE A 137 2.99 -7.12 2.22
N ARG A 138 2.00 -7.37 1.35
CA ARG A 138 2.09 -8.44 0.35
C ARG A 138 3.26 -8.23 -0.61
N VAL A 139 3.49 -6.99 -1.06
CA VAL A 139 4.58 -6.63 -1.96
C VAL A 139 5.95 -6.90 -1.32
N VAL A 140 6.15 -6.52 -0.05
CA VAL A 140 7.45 -6.76 0.60
C VAL A 140 7.75 -8.25 0.75
N PHE A 141 6.78 -9.08 1.12
CA PHE A 141 7.00 -10.53 1.24
C PHE A 141 7.34 -11.15 -0.12
N LYS A 142 6.65 -10.73 -1.19
CA LYS A 142 6.98 -11.16 -2.56
C LYS A 142 8.40 -10.74 -2.96
N LEU A 143 8.81 -9.51 -2.66
CA LEU A 143 10.15 -9.01 -2.96
C LEU A 143 11.21 -9.81 -2.19
N MET A 144 11.03 -9.94 -0.87
CA MET A 144 11.94 -10.67 0.02
C MET A 144 12.14 -12.12 -0.42
N TRP A 145 11.06 -12.84 -0.76
CA TRP A 145 11.14 -14.23 -1.19
C TRP A 145 11.69 -14.38 -2.61
N ASN A 146 11.38 -13.46 -3.53
CA ASN A 146 11.98 -13.47 -4.86
C ASN A 146 13.49 -13.23 -4.80
N ASP A 147 13.94 -12.27 -3.99
CA ASP A 147 15.38 -11.99 -3.82
C ASP A 147 16.10 -13.19 -3.19
N ALA A 148 15.46 -13.89 -2.25
CA ALA A 148 16.01 -15.10 -1.64
C ALA A 148 16.11 -16.28 -2.62
N LEU A 149 15.20 -16.37 -3.60
CA LEU A 149 15.20 -17.41 -4.63
C LEU A 149 16.24 -17.16 -5.73
N VAL A 150 16.69 -15.92 -5.92
CA VAL A 150 17.71 -15.54 -6.93
C VAL A 150 19.14 -15.78 -6.43
N MET A 151 19.33 -16.01 -5.12
CA MET A 151 20.64 -16.22 -4.49
C MET A 151 21.06 -17.70 -4.37
N TRP A 152 20.48 -18.60 -5.18
CA TRP A 152 20.79 -20.03 -5.23
C TRP A 152 21.19 -20.47 -6.63
#